data_AF-A0A920IZF9-F1
#
_entry.id   AF-A0A920IZF9-F1
#
_cell.length_a   1.000
_cell.length_b   1.000
_cell.length_c   1.000
_cell.angle_alpha   90.00
_cell.angle_beta   90.00
_cell.angle_gamma   90.00
#
_symmetry.space_group_name_H-M   'P 1'
#
loop_
_entity.id
_entity.type
_entity.pdbx_description
1 polymer ?
#
loop_
_entity_poly.entity_id
_entity_poly.type
_entity_poly.pdbx_seq_one_letter_code
_entity_poly.pdbx_strand_id
1 'polypeptide(L)'
;MEQGADAIEGDFLLTKDGHIVCIHDRTTKRFCDQDLVVAKSTLKQLKALDVGRGKMKNWGTRIPTISEVFATIPEGKKIFVEVKCGVEIIPPLVKEIKESNLGFRTNLLICFKAEVVKSFKGKTLPLS
;
A
#
# COMPACT_ATOMS: atom_id res chain seq x y z
N MET A 1 -9.58 -2.49 -14.68
CA MET A 1 -9.18 -3.91 -14.85
C MET A 1 -9.61 -4.41 -16.23
N GLU A 2 -9.07 -3.80 -17.28
CA GLU A 2 -9.52 -4.02 -18.67
C GLU A 2 -9.16 -5.40 -19.21
N GLN A 3 -8.13 -6.03 -18.64
CA GLN A 3 -7.68 -7.37 -19.02
C GLN A 3 -8.43 -8.51 -18.29
N GLY A 4 -9.54 -8.21 -17.62
CA GLY A 4 -10.38 -9.21 -16.96
C GLY A 4 -9.86 -9.75 -15.62
N ALA A 5 -8.78 -9.20 -15.06
CA ALA A 5 -8.25 -9.63 -13.76
C ALA A 5 -9.31 -9.55 -12.64
N ASP A 6 -9.30 -10.52 -11.72
CA ASP A 6 -10.19 -10.57 -10.55
C ASP A 6 -9.63 -9.84 -9.33
N ALA A 7 -8.33 -9.60 -9.34
CA ALA A 7 -7.63 -8.90 -8.29
C ALA A 7 -6.47 -8.08 -8.85
N ILE A 8 -6.06 -7.05 -8.11
CA ILE A 8 -4.70 -6.52 -8.20
C ILE A 8 -3.89 -6.91 -6.97
N GLU A 9 -2.58 -6.83 -7.08
CA GLU A 9 -1.64 -6.93 -5.96
C GLU A 9 -0.85 -5.63 -5.91
N GLY A 10 -0.46 -5.20 -4.71
CA GLY A 10 0.42 -4.06 -4.52
C GLY A 10 1.24 -4.17 -3.24
N ASP A 11 2.45 -3.61 -3.31
CA ASP A 11 3.38 -3.54 -2.19
C ASP A 11 3.24 -2.22 -1.42
N PHE A 12 3.15 -2.31 -0.10
CA PHE A 12 2.87 -1.16 0.74
C PHE A 12 3.91 -0.96 1.85
N LEU A 13 4.27 0.31 2.04
CA LEU A 13 5.17 0.79 3.09
C LEU A 13 4.53 1.97 3.85
N LEU A 14 4.94 2.13 5.10
CA LEU A 14 4.48 3.22 5.98
C LEU A 14 5.46 4.41 5.93
N THR A 15 4.92 5.62 5.81
CA THR A 15 5.69 6.88 5.88
C THR A 15 5.96 7.30 7.32
N LYS A 16 6.86 8.29 7.52
CA LYS A 16 7.18 8.86 8.83
C LYS A 16 5.96 9.46 9.53
N ASP A 17 5.05 10.03 8.75
CA ASP A 17 3.82 10.70 9.20
C ASP A 17 2.59 9.78 9.16
N GLY A 18 2.77 8.46 9.04
CA GLY A 18 1.72 7.47 9.27
C GLY A 18 0.81 7.18 8.07
N HIS A 19 1.17 7.63 6.87
CA HIS A 19 0.45 7.31 5.65
C HIS A 19 0.99 6.02 5.02
N ILE A 20 0.11 5.26 4.37
CA ILE A 20 0.49 4.05 3.64
C ILE A 20 0.61 4.37 2.15
N VAL A 21 1.75 4.05 1.57
CA VAL A 21 2.07 4.33 0.16
C VAL A 21 2.38 3.03 -0.60
N CYS A 22 1.97 3.00 -1.87
CA CYS A 22 2.17 1.88 -2.78
C CYS A 22 3.54 2.00 -3.45
N ILE A 23 4.53 1.27 -2.93
CA ILE A 23 5.90 1.22 -3.44
C ILE A 23 6.61 -0.02 -2.91
N HIS A 24 7.27 -0.77 -3.80
CA HIS A 24 7.95 -2.01 -3.46
C HIS A 24 9.25 -1.79 -2.65
N ASP A 25 10.10 -0.86 -3.09
CA ASP A 25 11.43 -0.68 -2.52
C ASP A 25 11.39 0.23 -1.30
N ARG A 26 12.28 -0.04 -0.33
CA ARG A 26 12.42 0.80 0.87
C ARG A 26 12.92 2.21 0.56
N THR A 27 13.52 2.41 -0.61
CA THR A 27 13.98 3.71 -1.08
C THR A 27 13.51 4.00 -2.50
N THR A 28 13.49 5.28 -2.86
CA THR A 28 12.94 5.76 -4.14
C THR A 28 13.97 5.73 -5.28
N LYS A 29 15.23 5.34 -4.99
CA LYS A 29 16.37 5.38 -5.93
C LYS A 29 16.14 4.68 -7.26
N ARG A 30 15.39 3.57 -7.25
CA ARG A 30 15.11 2.80 -8.47
C ARG A 30 14.18 3.54 -9.44
N PHE A 31 13.38 4.48 -8.94
CA PHE A 31 12.28 5.09 -9.68
C PHE A 31 12.48 6.57 -9.98
N CYS A 32 13.33 7.26 -9.22
CA CYS A 32 13.64 8.68 -9.41
C CYS A 32 15.06 9.03 -8.95
N ASP A 33 15.53 10.23 -9.29
CA ASP A 33 16.91 10.69 -8.96
C ASP A 33 17.15 10.93 -7.47
N GLN A 34 16.08 11.07 -6.69
CA GLN A 34 16.15 11.29 -5.26
C GLN A 34 16.09 9.93 -4.54
N ASP A 35 17.00 9.72 -3.60
CA ASP A 35 17.09 8.50 -2.79
C ASP A 35 16.51 8.75 -1.38
N LEU A 36 15.19 8.83 -1.29
CA LEU A 36 14.48 8.98 -0.03
C LEU A 36 14.16 7.60 0.56
N VAL A 37 14.37 7.45 1.87
CA VAL A 37 13.95 6.26 2.62
C VAL A 37 12.49 6.47 3.04
N VAL A 38 11.58 5.62 2.55
CA VAL A 38 10.13 5.80 2.72
C VAL A 38 9.72 6.00 4.18
N ALA A 39 10.22 5.14 5.09
CA ALA A 39 9.92 5.21 6.52
C ALA A 39 10.47 6.45 7.24
N LYS A 40 11.35 7.22 6.59
CA LYS A 40 11.93 8.47 7.13
C LYS A 40 11.37 9.72 6.46
N SER A 41 10.51 9.58 5.44
CA SER A 41 9.94 10.67 4.66
C SER A 41 8.47 10.88 4.97
N THR A 42 8.00 12.12 4.83
CA THR A 42 6.57 12.45 4.91
C THR A 42 5.85 12.12 3.61
N LEU A 43 4.53 11.95 3.65
CA LEU A 43 3.73 11.78 2.44
C LEU A 43 3.95 12.94 1.46
N LYS A 44 4.01 14.17 1.96
CA LYS A 44 4.27 15.37 1.15
C LYS A 44 5.59 15.29 0.38
N GLN A 45 6.66 14.82 1.03
CA GLN A 45 7.96 14.64 0.39
C GLN A 45 7.90 13.58 -0.71
N LEU A 46 7.28 12.43 -0.43
CA LEU A 46 7.17 11.33 -1.38
C LEU A 46 6.27 11.67 -2.58
N LYS A 47 5.19 12.42 -2.36
CA LYS A 47 4.28 12.90 -3.41
C LYS A 47 4.89 13.95 -4.33
N ALA A 48 5.98 14.60 -3.93
CA ALA A 48 6.71 15.53 -4.79
C ALA A 48 7.57 14.82 -5.85
N LEU A 49 7.83 13.51 -5.68
CA LEU A 49 8.66 12.74 -6.58
C LEU A 49 7.95 12.41 -7.89
N ASP A 50 8.70 12.40 -8.98
CA ASP A 50 8.31 11.76 -10.23
C ASP A 50 8.93 10.37 -10.30
N VAL A 51 8.11 9.34 -10.10
CA VAL A 51 8.53 7.93 -10.13
C VAL A 51 8.27 7.27 -11.47
N GLY A 52 7.89 8.05 -12.48
CA GLY A 52 7.56 7.60 -13.83
C GLY A 52 8.76 7.25 -14.71
N ARG A 53 9.98 7.54 -14.22
CA ARG A 53 11.23 7.41 -14.98
C ARG A 53 11.64 5.98 -15.30
N GLY A 54 10.94 4.99 -14.74
CA GLY A 54 11.18 3.56 -14.96
C GLY A 54 10.83 3.08 -16.38
N LYS A 55 10.59 1.77 -16.50
CA LYS A 55 10.46 1.06 -17.80
C LYS A 55 9.42 1.63 -18.76
N MET A 56 8.39 2.31 -18.25
CA MET A 56 7.29 2.84 -19.06
C MET A 56 7.46 4.33 -19.43
N LYS A 57 8.46 5.05 -18.89
CA LYS A 57 8.74 6.47 -19.15
C LYS A 57 7.51 7.39 -19.01
N ASN A 58 6.65 7.11 -18.04
CA ASN A 58 5.43 7.88 -17.79
C ASN A 58 5.71 9.05 -16.84
N TRP A 59 6.34 10.12 -17.34
CA TRP A 59 6.63 11.33 -16.55
C TRP A 59 5.38 11.92 -15.87
N GLY A 60 5.57 12.49 -14.69
CA GLY A 60 4.51 13.01 -13.83
C GLY A 60 3.85 11.97 -12.92
N THR A 61 4.29 10.71 -12.96
CA THR A 61 3.72 9.65 -12.12
C THR A 61 4.09 9.89 -10.66
N ARG A 62 3.09 9.89 -9.77
CA ARG A 62 3.26 10.04 -8.32
C ARG A 62 3.14 8.70 -7.62
N ILE A 63 3.79 8.57 -6.47
CA ILE A 63 3.60 7.42 -5.58
C ILE A 63 2.15 7.45 -5.06
N PRO A 64 1.33 6.42 -5.27
CA PRO A 64 -0.04 6.41 -4.77
C PRO A 64 -0.08 6.12 -3.27
N THR A 65 -1.10 6.64 -2.58
CA THR A 65 -1.50 6.17 -1.24
C THR A 65 -2.34 4.91 -1.36
N ILE A 66 -2.46 4.14 -0.27
CA ILE A 66 -3.37 2.98 -0.28
C ILE A 66 -4.83 3.38 -0.51
N SER A 67 -5.26 4.53 0.02
CA SER A 67 -6.61 5.08 -0.19
C SER A 67 -6.87 5.35 -1.68
N GLU A 68 -5.91 5.98 -2.36
CA GLU A 68 -6.00 6.20 -3.81
C GLU A 68 -6.05 4.87 -4.57
N VAL A 69 -5.26 3.87 -4.18
CA VAL A 69 -5.32 2.53 -4.79
C VAL A 69 -6.70 1.91 -4.55
N PHE A 70 -7.22 1.91 -3.33
CA PHE A 70 -8.53 1.37 -2.98
C PHE A 70 -9.66 2.02 -3.79
N ALA A 71 -9.59 3.33 -4.04
CA ALA A 71 -10.57 4.05 -4.84
C ALA A 71 -10.60 3.61 -6.32
N THR A 72 -9.54 2.96 -6.82
CA THR A 72 -9.49 2.42 -8.19
C THR A 72 -10.06 1.02 -8.34
N ILE A 73 -10.35 0.33 -7.23
CA ILE A 73 -10.81 -1.06 -7.24
C ILE A 73 -12.32 -1.08 -7.53
N PRO A 74 -12.76 -1.72 -8.64
CA PRO A 74 -14.19 -1.86 -8.91
C PRO A 74 -14.89 -2.73 -7.88
N GLU A 75 -16.20 -2.52 -7.71
CA GLU A 75 -17.02 -3.39 -6.88
C GLU A 75 -16.90 -4.86 -7.30
N GLY A 76 -16.85 -5.77 -6.33
CA GLY A 76 -16.70 -7.22 -6.56
C GLY A 76 -15.28 -7.67 -6.93
N LYS A 77 -14.35 -6.74 -7.18
CA LYS A 77 -12.93 -7.05 -7.40
C LYS A 77 -12.14 -6.99 -6.09
N LYS A 78 -10.97 -7.63 -6.09
CA LYS A 78 -10.15 -7.83 -4.88
C LYS A 78 -8.83 -7.07 -4.97
N ILE A 79 -8.22 -6.86 -3.82
CA ILE A 79 -6.83 -6.41 -3.72
C ILE A 79 -6.06 -7.30 -2.74
N PHE A 80 -4.87 -7.70 -3.16
CA PHE A 80 -3.86 -8.28 -2.30
C PHE A 80 -2.93 -7.16 -1.82
N VAL A 81 -2.91 -6.94 -0.51
CA VAL A 81 -2.06 -5.93 0.12
C VAL A 81 -0.82 -6.64 0.62
N GLU A 82 0.32 -6.45 -0.04
CA GLU A 82 1.60 -6.93 0.47
C GLU A 82 2.23 -5.92 1.44
N VAL A 83 2.37 -6.30 2.71
CA VAL A 83 3.05 -5.46 3.71
C VAL A 83 4.56 -5.70 3.68
N LYS A 84 5.33 -4.65 3.36
CA LYS A 84 6.81 -4.68 3.28
C LYS A 84 7.52 -4.15 4.53
N CYS A 85 6.79 -3.65 5.52
CA CYS A 85 7.32 -3.14 6.79
C CYS A 85 6.90 -4.00 8.00
N GLY A 86 6.98 -3.46 9.23
CA GLY A 86 6.63 -4.18 10.45
C GLY A 86 5.17 -3.97 10.89
N VAL A 87 4.88 -4.34 12.13
CA VAL A 87 3.54 -4.28 12.73
C VAL A 87 2.99 -2.85 12.88
N GLU A 88 3.84 -1.83 12.77
CA GLU A 88 3.48 -0.41 12.86
C GLU A 88 2.46 0.03 11.80
N ILE A 89 2.40 -0.66 10.65
CA ILE A 89 1.43 -0.38 9.59
C ILE A 89 0.03 -0.92 9.89
N ILE A 90 -0.11 -1.85 10.84
CA ILE A 90 -1.39 -2.52 11.09
C ILE A 90 -2.48 -1.53 11.57
N PRO A 91 -2.25 -0.66 12.57
CA PRO A 91 -3.26 0.34 12.94
C PRO A 91 -3.75 1.22 11.78
N PRO A 92 -2.87 1.89 10.99
CA PRO A 92 -3.34 2.69 9.86
C PRO A 92 -3.99 1.83 8.76
N LEU A 93 -3.50 0.62 8.51
CA LEU A 93 -4.09 -0.27 7.50
C LEU A 93 -5.52 -0.67 7.86
N VAL A 94 -5.77 -1.02 9.13
CA VAL A 94 -7.12 -1.32 9.61
C VAL A 94 -8.04 -0.12 9.47
N LYS A 95 -7.53 1.10 9.71
CA LYS A 95 -8.29 2.34 9.51
C LYS A 95 -8.65 2.53 8.03
N GLU A 96 -7.69 2.44 7.13
CA GLU A 96 -7.88 2.58 5.68
C GLU A 96 -8.89 1.55 5.14
N ILE A 97 -8.82 0.30 5.60
CA ILE A 97 -9.79 -0.73 5.20
C ILE A 97 -11.21 -0.40 5.68
N LYS A 98 -11.37 0.10 6.92
CA LYS A 98 -12.69 0.51 7.46
C LYS A 98 -13.29 1.70 6.72
N GLU A 99 -12.45 2.62 6.26
CA GLU A 99 -12.86 3.81 5.52
C GLU A 99 -13.07 3.52 4.03
N SER A 100 -12.61 2.37 3.53
CA SER A 100 -12.81 1.92 2.15
C SER A 100 -14.16 1.24 1.93
N ASN A 101 -14.65 1.27 0.70
CA ASN A 101 -15.84 0.52 0.26
C ASN A 101 -15.57 -0.98 0.05
N LEU A 102 -14.34 -1.47 0.28
CA LEU A 102 -13.95 -2.85 -0.01
C LEU A 102 -14.41 -3.83 1.09
N GLY A 103 -14.51 -3.37 2.35
CA GLY A 103 -14.82 -4.23 3.49
C GLY A 103 -13.70 -5.25 3.80
N PHE A 104 -13.82 -6.00 4.90
CA PHE A 104 -12.76 -6.93 5.34
C PHE A 104 -12.73 -8.28 4.61
N ARG A 105 -13.77 -8.62 3.84
CA ARG A 105 -13.91 -9.94 3.20
C ARG A 105 -13.23 -10.06 1.82
N THR A 106 -12.81 -8.93 1.23
CA THR A 106 -12.24 -8.82 -0.12
C THR A 106 -10.72 -8.61 -0.15
N ASN A 107 -10.09 -8.42 1.02
CA ASN A 107 -8.69 -8.05 1.16
C ASN A 107 -7.89 -9.21 1.76
N LEU A 108 -7.22 -10.00 0.92
CA LEU A 108 -6.25 -10.97 1.42
C LEU A 108 -4.93 -10.24 1.64
N LEU A 109 -4.63 -9.93 2.89
CA LEU A 109 -3.31 -9.47 3.32
C LEU A 109 -2.29 -10.56 2.98
N ILE A 110 -1.34 -10.24 2.11
CA ILE A 110 -0.15 -11.07 1.90
C ILE A 110 0.94 -10.47 2.77
N CYS A 111 1.47 -11.25 3.72
CA CYS A 111 2.63 -10.79 4.47
C CYS A 111 3.53 -11.98 4.79
N PHE A 112 4.80 -11.84 4.41
CA PHE A 112 5.83 -12.85 4.68
C PHE A 112 6.27 -12.90 6.16
N LYS A 113 5.85 -11.93 6.98
CA LYS A 113 6.18 -11.87 8.42
C LYS A 113 5.02 -12.38 9.27
N ALA A 114 5.23 -13.51 9.96
CA ALA A 114 4.23 -14.14 10.82
C ALA A 114 3.67 -13.20 11.92
N GLU A 115 4.49 -12.31 12.47
CA GLU A 115 4.08 -11.32 13.48
C GLU A 115 3.04 -10.32 12.95
N VAL A 116 3.18 -9.89 11.69
CA VAL A 116 2.26 -8.95 11.04
C VAL A 116 0.93 -9.64 10.78
N VAL A 117 0.95 -10.88 10.29
CA VAL A 117 -0.25 -11.71 10.10
C VAL A 117 -1.00 -11.91 11.43
N LYS A 118 -0.28 -12.23 12.52
CA LYS A 118 -0.88 -12.43 13.85
C LYS A 118 -1.51 -11.16 14.39
N SER A 119 -0.81 -10.03 14.27
CA SER A 119 -1.30 -8.71 14.71
C SER A 119 -2.55 -8.27 13.93
N PHE A 120 -2.58 -8.50 12.62
CA PHE A 120 -3.74 -8.18 11.79
C PHE A 120 -4.97 -9.01 12.15
N LYS A 121 -4.82 -10.34 12.33
CA LYS A 121 -5.92 -11.23 12.71
C LYS A 121 -6.57 -10.82 14.03
N GLY A 122 -5.77 -10.45 15.03
CA GLY A 122 -6.27 -10.01 16.35
C GLY A 122 -7.06 -8.69 16.34
N LYS A 123 -6.99 -7.90 15.26
CA LYS A 123 -7.71 -6.62 15.14
C LYS A 123 -8.88 -6.63 14.17
N THR A 124 -9.04 -7.70 13.40
CA THR A 124 -10.01 -7.77 12.28
C THR A 124 -11.03 -8.90 12.40
N LEU A 125 -10.78 -9.91 13.24
CA LEU A 125 -11.77 -10.91 13.61
C LEU A 125 -12.34 -10.58 14.99
N PRO A 126 -13.68 -10.59 15.19
CA PRO A 126 -14.23 -10.68 16.53
C PRO A 126 -13.71 -11.99 17.15
N LEU A 127 -13.24 -11.92 18.40
CA LEU A 127 -13.04 -13.11 19.22
C LEU A 127 -14.41 -13.81 19.27
N SER A 128 -14.48 -15.01 18.69
CA SER A 128 -15.61 -15.93 18.87
C SER A 128 -15.77 -16.30 20.33
#